data_AF-A0A660RT11-F1
#
_entry.id   AF-A0A660RT11-F1
#
_cell.length_a   1.000
_cell.length_b   1.000
_cell.length_c   1.000
_cell.angle_alpha   90.00
_cell.angle_beta   90.00
_cell.angle_gamma   90.00
#
_symmetry.space_group_name_H-M   'P 1'
#
loop_
_entity.id
_entity.type
_entity.pdbx_description
1 polymer ?
#
loop_
_entity_poly.entity_id
_entity_poly.type
_entity_poly.pdbx_seq_one_letter_code
_entity_poly.pdbx_strand_id
1 'polypeptide(L)'
;MSSKKLTDEYFMKIAIKEGYKGLGKTSPNPAVGAVIVTPDKKEIIAKGYHKAYGLPHAEVEAIKKAKEKAKGAILYVTLEPCSHYGKTPPCTEKILEAGISEVICGIRDPNPVAKGGLEILKNHGIKVKCGVLAKDVKILTRFFLSRILRKHPWVIMKVAGSLDGKISVSTGDSKWITGLEARKYSHKLRAISDAILVGKNTVIKDNPELTCRLIKGKNPVRIILDTNLSLNPDYKIFKVSKNKKTIIACGDHISQE
;
A
#
# COMPACT_ATOMS: atom_id res chain seq x y z
N MET A 1 31.56 -24.66 6.04
CA MET A 1 30.21 -24.10 5.76
C MET A 1 30.41 -22.66 5.32
N SER A 2 30.15 -22.33 4.05
CA SER A 2 30.33 -20.96 3.53
C SER A 2 29.38 -20.01 4.27
N SER A 3 29.93 -19.00 4.95
CA SER A 3 29.13 -17.93 5.55
C SER A 3 28.34 -17.24 4.43
N LYS A 4 27.02 -17.35 4.49
CA LYS A 4 26.14 -16.79 3.47
C LYS A 4 26.34 -15.27 3.43
N LYS A 5 27.05 -14.77 2.42
CA LYS A 5 27.31 -13.33 2.23
C LYS A 5 25.97 -12.61 2.14
N LEU A 6 25.69 -11.72 3.11
CA LEU A 6 24.47 -10.92 3.11
C LEU A 6 24.57 -9.87 1.98
N THR A 7 23.63 -9.90 1.05
CA THR A 7 23.62 -9.03 -0.14
C THR A 7 22.63 -7.88 0.01
N ASP A 8 22.69 -6.89 -0.88
CA ASP A 8 21.74 -5.78 -0.89
C ASP A 8 20.29 -6.27 -1.08
N GLU A 9 20.09 -7.31 -1.89
CA GLU A 9 18.79 -7.93 -2.10
C GLU A 9 18.23 -8.53 -0.81
N TYR A 10 19.09 -9.06 0.06
CA TYR A 10 18.66 -9.61 1.35
C TYR A 10 18.03 -8.51 2.22
N PHE A 11 18.71 -7.38 2.39
CA PHE A 11 18.19 -6.26 3.20
C PHE A 11 17.02 -5.56 2.53
N MET A 12 17.03 -5.44 1.19
CA MET A 12 15.90 -4.89 0.45
C MET A 12 14.65 -5.77 0.58
N LYS A 13 14.76 -7.10 0.61
CA LYS A 13 13.62 -7.99 0.92
C LYS A 13 13.03 -7.71 2.30
N ILE A 14 13.87 -7.41 3.29
CA ILE A 14 13.42 -7.04 4.63
C ILE A 14 12.73 -5.67 4.60
N ALA A 15 13.29 -4.67 3.91
CA ALA A 15 12.66 -3.37 3.73
C ALA A 15 11.29 -3.50 3.03
N ILE A 16 11.18 -4.33 2.00
CA ILE A 16 9.91 -4.65 1.32
C ILE A 16 8.90 -5.26 2.32
N LYS A 17 9.33 -6.23 3.13
CA LYS A 17 8.48 -6.85 4.17
C LYS A 17 7.99 -5.83 5.21
N GLU A 18 8.82 -4.87 5.59
CA GLU A 18 8.42 -3.76 6.45
C GLU A 18 7.40 -2.86 5.76
N GLY A 19 7.63 -2.51 4.48
CA GLY A 19 6.71 -1.70 3.68
C GLY A 19 5.31 -2.28 3.57
N TYR A 20 5.18 -3.61 3.43
CA TYR A 20 3.88 -4.30 3.39
C TYR A 20 3.00 -4.03 4.62
N LYS A 21 3.58 -3.68 5.77
CA LYS A 21 2.83 -3.35 6.99
C LYS A 21 2.06 -2.02 6.89
N GLY A 22 2.45 -1.15 5.96
CA GLY A 22 1.80 0.15 5.70
C GLY A 22 0.61 0.10 4.72
N LEU A 23 0.38 -1.03 4.04
CA LEU A 23 -0.74 -1.16 3.10
C LEU A 23 -2.09 -0.94 3.80
N GLY A 24 -3.01 -0.25 3.11
CA GLY A 24 -4.35 0.08 3.62
C GLY A 24 -4.42 1.24 4.61
N LYS A 25 -3.28 1.85 4.98
CA LYS A 25 -3.20 2.95 5.96
C LYS A 25 -2.49 4.19 5.44
N THR A 26 -1.69 4.03 4.40
CA THR A 26 -0.80 5.07 3.87
C THR A 26 -1.41 5.87 2.73
N SER A 27 -2.45 5.38 2.05
CA SER A 27 -3.10 6.10 0.94
C SER A 27 -3.50 7.52 1.37
N PRO A 28 -3.21 8.56 0.55
CA PRO A 28 -2.71 8.51 -0.83
C PRO A 28 -1.18 8.35 -0.99
N ASN A 29 -0.43 8.31 0.11
CA ASN A 29 1.03 8.11 0.10
C ASN A 29 1.40 6.65 -0.24
N PRO A 30 2.63 6.40 -0.73
CA PRO A 30 3.11 5.04 -0.95
C PRO A 30 3.35 4.30 0.37
N ALA A 31 3.20 2.97 0.33
CA ALA A 31 3.75 2.11 1.37
C ALA A 31 5.25 1.97 1.15
N VAL A 32 6.04 2.44 2.12
CA VAL A 32 7.51 2.44 2.08
C VAL A 32 8.02 1.70 3.31
N GLY A 33 9.04 0.88 3.13
CA GLY A 33 9.83 0.29 4.21
C GLY A 33 11.30 0.68 4.12
N ALA A 34 11.96 0.65 5.27
CA ALA A 34 13.35 1.02 5.46
C ALA A 34 14.05 0.12 6.49
N VAL A 35 15.34 -0.14 6.29
CA VAL A 35 16.19 -0.91 7.20
C VAL A 35 17.55 -0.22 7.30
N ILE A 36 18.06 -0.04 8.52
CA ILE A 36 19.39 0.51 8.78
C ILE A 36 20.31 -0.63 9.21
N VAL A 37 21.49 -0.70 8.61
CA VAL A 37 22.43 -1.82 8.73
C VAL A 37 23.85 -1.31 8.97
N THR A 38 24.62 -1.99 9.82
CA THR A 38 26.05 -1.65 10.02
C THR A 38 26.85 -1.91 8.73
N PRO A 39 27.87 -1.09 8.41
CA PRO A 39 28.62 -1.25 7.16
C PRO A 39 29.53 -2.48 7.15
N ASP A 40 30.03 -2.88 8.32
CA ASP A 40 31.02 -3.92 8.56
C ASP A 40 30.41 -5.33 8.65
N LYS A 41 29.73 -5.64 9.75
CA LYS A 41 29.13 -6.96 10.05
C LYS A 41 27.80 -7.17 9.33
N LYS A 42 27.28 -6.14 8.67
CA LYS A 42 25.97 -6.14 8.01
C LYS A 42 24.84 -6.52 8.98
N GLU A 43 24.91 -6.04 10.22
CA GLU A 43 23.91 -6.27 11.26
C GLU A 43 22.76 -5.27 11.17
N ILE A 44 21.51 -5.71 11.34
CA ILE A 44 20.36 -4.82 11.30
C ILE A 44 20.26 -4.05 12.62
N ILE A 45 20.38 -2.73 12.55
CA ILE A 45 20.23 -1.81 13.68
C ILE A 45 18.76 -1.51 13.93
N ALA A 46 18.03 -1.15 12.87
CA ALA A 46 16.65 -0.68 12.98
C ALA A 46 15.82 -0.95 11.72
N LYS A 47 14.50 -0.96 11.90
CA LYS A 47 13.51 -1.14 10.84
C LYS A 47 12.41 -0.08 10.96
N GLY A 48 12.01 0.48 9.83
CA GLY A 48 10.96 1.48 9.73
C GLY A 48 10.00 1.19 8.58
N TYR A 49 8.78 1.68 8.71
CA TYR A 49 7.80 1.70 7.62
C TYR A 49 6.87 2.89 7.82
N HIS A 50 6.33 3.43 6.74
CA HIS A 50 5.35 4.52 6.81
C HIS A 50 4.02 3.95 7.37
N LYS A 51 3.65 4.35 8.59
CA LYS A 51 2.56 3.71 9.35
C LYS A 51 1.16 4.14 8.89
N ALA A 52 0.99 5.42 8.59
CA ALA A 52 -0.27 5.99 8.11
C ALA A 52 -0.02 7.36 7.47
N TYR A 53 -0.96 7.83 6.65
CA TYR A 53 -0.90 9.15 6.05
C TYR A 53 -0.72 10.27 7.10
N GLY A 54 0.23 11.18 6.85
CA GLY A 54 0.58 12.28 7.76
C GLY A 54 1.50 11.92 8.92
N LEU A 55 1.80 10.64 9.13
CA LEU A 55 2.81 10.19 10.11
C LEU A 55 4.22 10.19 9.49
N PRO A 56 5.28 10.04 10.30
CA PRO A 56 6.64 9.96 9.79
C PRO A 56 6.82 8.88 8.71
N HIS A 57 7.71 9.16 7.76
CA HIS A 57 8.10 8.23 6.70
C HIS A 57 8.99 7.10 7.24
N ALA A 58 9.22 6.09 6.41
CA ALA A 58 9.91 4.86 6.82
C ALA A 58 11.35 5.13 7.30
N GLU A 59 12.04 6.02 6.60
CA GLU A 59 13.40 6.48 6.86
C GLU A 59 13.48 7.14 8.23
N VAL A 60 12.59 8.08 8.50
CA VAL A 60 12.51 8.80 9.79
C VAL A 60 12.21 7.83 10.93
N GLU A 61 11.29 6.88 10.74
CA GLU A 61 10.99 5.85 11.75
C GLU A 61 12.19 4.92 12.02
N ALA A 62 12.95 4.56 10.98
CA ALA A 62 14.14 3.72 11.13
C ALA A 62 15.26 4.49 11.85
N ILE A 63 15.52 5.74 11.46
CA ILE A 63 16.53 6.62 12.05
C ILE A 63 16.22 6.87 13.53
N LYS A 64 14.98 7.23 13.87
CA LYS A 64 14.56 7.43 15.27
C LYS A 64 14.82 6.22 16.17
N LYS A 65 14.65 5.00 15.63
CA LYS A 65 14.92 3.76 16.36
C LYS A 65 16.41 3.44 16.44
N ALA A 66 17.18 3.77 15.41
CA ALA A 66 18.62 3.57 15.38
C ALA A 66 19.36 4.53 16.32
N LYS A 67 18.83 5.75 16.53
CA LYS A 67 19.49 6.81 17.31
C LYS A 67 20.92 7.04 16.79
N GLU A 68 21.90 7.25 17.67
CA GLU A 68 23.32 7.43 17.34
C GLU A 68 23.91 6.30 16.49
N LYS A 69 23.34 5.08 16.55
CA LYS A 69 23.82 3.94 15.75
C LYS A 69 23.55 4.11 14.25
N ALA A 70 22.77 5.10 13.84
CA ALA A 70 22.58 5.45 12.43
C ALA A 70 23.83 6.07 11.81
N LYS A 71 24.70 6.71 12.61
CA LYS A 71 25.89 7.38 12.12
C LYS A 71 26.84 6.38 11.47
N GLY A 72 27.23 6.66 10.22
CA GLY A 72 28.06 5.80 9.39
C GLY A 72 27.36 4.56 8.83
N ALA A 73 26.09 4.33 9.14
CA ALA A 73 25.35 3.13 8.72
C ALA A 73 24.85 3.20 7.26
N ILE A 74 24.35 2.07 6.77
CA ILE A 74 23.74 1.91 5.44
C ILE A 74 22.22 1.87 5.61
N LEU A 75 21.51 2.71 4.86
CA LEU A 75 20.05 2.73 4.79
C LEU A 75 19.58 2.02 3.51
N TYR A 76 18.81 0.95 3.68
CA TYR A 76 18.03 0.33 2.61
C TYR A 76 16.62 0.89 2.64
N VAL A 77 16.15 1.45 1.53
CA VAL A 77 14.81 2.06 1.44
C VAL A 77 14.12 1.66 0.14
N THR A 78 12.84 1.30 0.25
CA THR A 78 12.10 0.80 -0.93
C THR A 78 11.83 1.87 -1.99
N LEU A 79 11.56 3.11 -1.60
CA LEU A 79 11.31 4.23 -2.52
C LEU A 79 12.35 5.33 -2.28
N GLU A 80 12.67 6.11 -3.30
CA GLU A 80 13.55 7.27 -3.18
C GLU A 80 13.13 8.21 -2.04
N PRO A 81 14.05 8.59 -1.14
CA PRO A 81 13.76 9.54 -0.07
C PRO A 81 13.24 10.87 -0.61
N CYS A 82 12.18 11.40 -0.02
CA CYS A 82 11.56 12.62 -0.51
C CYS A 82 12.45 13.86 -0.32
N SER A 83 12.48 14.72 -1.33
CA SER A 83 13.28 15.97 -1.40
C SER A 83 12.49 17.25 -1.14
N HIS A 84 11.19 17.17 -0.86
CA HIS A 84 10.32 18.34 -0.73
C HIS A 84 9.76 18.50 0.69
N TYR A 85 9.39 19.74 1.00
CA TYR A 85 8.65 20.10 2.20
C TYR A 85 7.16 19.82 1.99
N GLY A 86 6.65 18.83 2.71
CA GLY A 86 5.22 18.51 2.76
C GLY A 86 4.66 18.75 4.16
N LYS A 87 3.83 17.80 4.64
CA LYS A 87 3.37 17.77 6.05
C LYS A 87 4.50 17.46 7.04
N THR A 88 5.56 16.84 6.56
CA THR A 88 6.78 16.54 7.32
C THR A 88 7.98 17.09 6.55
N PRO A 89 9.09 17.43 7.24
CA PRO A 89 10.34 17.78 6.59
C PRO A 89 10.83 16.69 5.62
N PRO A 90 11.67 17.04 4.62
CA PRO A 90 12.26 16.08 3.69
C PRO A 90 13.00 14.95 4.41
N CYS A 91 12.89 13.73 3.89
CA CYS A 91 13.65 12.60 4.43
C CYS A 91 15.14 12.75 4.17
N THR A 92 15.53 13.44 3.10
CA THR A 92 16.92 13.72 2.77
C THR A 92 17.65 14.45 3.89
N GLU A 93 17.05 15.48 4.48
CA GLU A 93 17.62 16.21 5.62
C GLU A 93 17.85 15.29 6.82
N LYS A 94 16.86 14.48 7.16
CA LYS A 94 16.97 13.54 8.29
C LYS A 94 18.03 12.46 8.07
N ILE A 95 18.23 12.02 6.83
CA ILE A 95 19.30 11.08 6.47
C ILE A 95 20.68 11.74 6.65
N LEU A 96 20.83 12.99 6.22
CA LEU A 96 22.06 13.76 6.36
C LEU A 96 22.38 14.05 7.83
N GLU A 97 21.41 14.55 8.59
CA GLU A 97 21.53 14.80 10.04
C GLU A 97 21.92 13.52 10.81
N ALA A 98 21.38 12.37 10.42
CA ALA A 98 21.69 11.08 11.05
C ALA A 98 23.10 10.56 10.72
N GLY A 99 23.79 11.19 9.76
CA GLY A 99 25.13 10.79 9.32
C GLY A 99 25.16 9.43 8.62
N ILE A 100 24.09 9.04 7.91
CA ILE A 100 24.07 7.82 7.08
C ILE A 100 25.15 7.93 6.00
N SER A 101 25.96 6.88 5.82
CA SER A 101 27.08 6.90 4.87
C SER A 101 26.70 6.41 3.48
N GLU A 102 25.68 5.57 3.39
CA GLU A 102 25.23 4.94 2.14
C GLU A 102 23.72 4.72 2.13
N VAL A 103 23.09 4.97 0.98
CA VAL A 103 21.67 4.73 0.73
C VAL A 103 21.50 3.80 -0.45
N ILE A 104 20.85 2.66 -0.19
CA ILE A 104 20.51 1.66 -1.19
C ILE A 104 19.01 1.66 -1.40
N CYS A 105 18.59 2.11 -2.58
CA CYS A 105 17.22 2.39 -2.92
C CYS A 105 16.63 1.34 -3.88
N GLY A 106 15.36 1.00 -3.65
CA GLY A 106 14.63 0.06 -4.50
C GLY A 106 14.27 0.64 -5.87
N ILE A 107 13.49 1.73 -5.87
CA ILE A 107 13.11 2.48 -7.08
C ILE A 107 13.16 3.99 -6.84
N ARG A 108 13.40 4.74 -7.92
CA ARG A 108 13.22 6.19 -7.95
C ARG A 108 11.74 6.58 -7.78
N ASP A 109 11.48 7.75 -7.21
CA ASP A 109 10.13 8.29 -7.09
C ASP A 109 9.75 8.98 -8.41
N PRO A 110 8.72 8.50 -9.14
CA PRO A 110 8.29 9.15 -10.37
C PRO A 110 7.51 10.45 -10.12
N ASN A 111 7.18 10.78 -8.87
CA ASN A 111 6.41 11.96 -8.54
C ASN A 111 7.25 13.23 -8.76
N PRO A 112 6.86 14.15 -9.67
CA PRO A 112 7.67 15.33 -9.99
C PRO A 112 7.97 16.23 -8.80
N VAL A 113 7.08 16.26 -7.79
CA VAL A 113 7.27 17.08 -6.59
C VAL A 113 8.18 16.44 -5.54
N ALA A 114 8.49 15.14 -5.64
CA ALA A 114 9.24 14.41 -4.61
C ALA A 114 10.54 13.78 -5.07
N LYS A 115 10.80 13.75 -6.38
CA LYS A 115 12.02 13.21 -7.01
C LYS A 115 13.26 14.06 -6.71
N GLY A 116 14.45 13.51 -6.96
CA GLY A 116 15.73 14.20 -6.83
C GLY A 116 16.40 14.03 -5.48
N GLY A 117 15.81 13.24 -4.58
CA GLY A 117 16.37 12.99 -3.26
C GLY A 117 17.68 12.21 -3.33
N LEU A 118 17.79 11.25 -4.26
CA LEU A 118 19.04 10.51 -4.46
C LEU A 118 20.19 11.41 -4.91
N GLU A 119 19.92 12.37 -5.79
CA GLU A 119 20.88 13.37 -6.25
C GLU A 119 21.34 14.29 -5.10
N ILE A 120 20.39 14.77 -4.28
CA ILE A 120 20.71 15.60 -3.09
C ILE A 120 21.67 14.85 -2.16
N LEU A 121 21.38 13.60 -1.83
CA LEU A 121 22.22 12.79 -0.94
C LEU A 121 23.60 12.56 -1.54
N LYS A 122 23.67 12.24 -2.83
CA LYS A 122 24.94 12.05 -3.55
C LYS A 122 25.81 13.31 -3.53
N ASN A 123 25.20 14.48 -3.74
CA ASN A 123 25.91 15.77 -3.73
C ASN A 123 26.47 16.13 -2.34
N HIS A 124 25.93 15.55 -1.26
CA HIS A 124 26.43 15.69 0.10
C HIS A 124 27.39 14.55 0.51
N GLY A 125 27.91 13.79 -0.45
CA GLY A 125 28.92 12.76 -0.21
C GLY A 125 28.40 11.41 0.25
N ILE A 126 27.07 11.20 0.30
CA ILE A 126 26.48 9.88 0.60
C ILE A 126 26.63 8.98 -0.63
N LYS A 127 27.08 7.74 -0.41
CA LYS A 127 27.11 6.72 -1.47
C LYS A 127 25.68 6.30 -1.81
N VAL A 128 25.32 6.28 -3.09
CA VAL A 128 23.96 5.94 -3.52
C VAL A 128 23.97 4.82 -4.55
N LYS A 129 23.14 3.80 -4.31
CA LYS A 129 22.81 2.74 -5.27
C LYS A 129 21.29 2.67 -5.42
N CYS A 130 20.79 2.50 -6.63
CA CYS A 130 19.35 2.40 -6.90
C CYS A 130 19.04 1.22 -7.84
N GLY A 131 17.81 0.69 -7.77
CA GLY A 131 17.32 -0.37 -8.64
C GLY A 131 17.33 -1.77 -8.01
N VAL A 132 17.69 -1.89 -6.73
CA VAL A 132 17.77 -3.18 -6.05
C VAL A 132 16.35 -3.73 -5.84
N LEU A 133 16.07 -4.90 -6.44
CA LEU A 133 14.73 -5.52 -6.44
C LEU A 133 13.62 -4.58 -6.93
N ALA A 134 13.92 -3.76 -7.93
CA ALA A 134 12.96 -2.79 -8.48
C ALA A 134 11.60 -3.41 -8.87
N LYS A 135 11.59 -4.65 -9.38
CA LYS A 135 10.34 -5.36 -9.73
C LYS A 135 9.46 -5.61 -8.50
N ASP A 136 10.01 -6.14 -7.42
CA ASP A 136 9.28 -6.42 -6.17
C ASP A 136 8.81 -5.14 -5.48
N VAL A 137 9.64 -4.11 -5.51
CA VAL A 137 9.33 -2.79 -4.96
C VAL A 137 8.19 -2.11 -5.73
N LYS A 138 8.17 -2.23 -7.07
CA LYS A 138 7.03 -1.77 -7.88
C LYS A 138 5.73 -2.48 -7.50
N ILE A 139 5.79 -3.77 -7.15
CA ILE A 139 4.61 -4.50 -6.65
C ILE A 139 4.15 -3.91 -5.31
N LEU A 140 5.05 -3.69 -4.35
CA LEU A 140 4.73 -3.07 -3.06
C LEU A 140 4.05 -1.69 -3.25
N THR A 141 4.58 -0.87 -4.16
CA THR A 141 4.17 0.53 -4.37
C THR A 141 3.13 0.71 -5.49
N ARG A 142 2.61 -0.38 -6.07
CA ARG A 142 1.76 -0.38 -7.29
C ARG A 142 0.55 0.55 -7.22
N PHE A 143 -0.07 0.68 -6.05
CA PHE A 143 -1.24 1.55 -5.86
C PHE A 143 -0.87 3.03 -6.08
N PHE A 144 0.24 3.45 -5.47
CA PHE A 144 0.79 4.79 -5.64
C PHE A 144 1.30 5.02 -7.07
N LEU A 145 2.09 4.09 -7.61
CA LEU A 145 2.64 4.21 -8.96
C LEU A 145 1.53 4.32 -10.03
N SER A 146 0.46 3.52 -9.90
CA SER A 146 -0.72 3.61 -10.76
C SER A 146 -1.30 5.02 -10.78
N ARG A 147 -1.51 5.61 -9.60
CA ARG A 147 -2.07 6.95 -9.47
C ARG A 147 -1.14 8.03 -10.03
N ILE A 148 0.15 7.94 -9.76
CA ILE A 148 1.13 8.96 -10.20
C ILE A 148 1.36 8.90 -11.71
N LEU A 149 1.60 7.71 -12.25
CA LEU A 149 2.00 7.50 -13.65
C LEU A 149 0.80 7.47 -14.60
N ARG A 150 -0.26 6.74 -14.25
CA ARG A 150 -1.42 6.54 -15.15
C ARG A 150 -2.61 7.43 -14.82
N LYS A 151 -2.57 8.20 -13.72
CA LYS A 151 -3.71 8.99 -13.21
C LYS A 151 -4.99 8.16 -12.97
N HIS A 152 -4.84 6.85 -12.81
CA HIS A 152 -5.93 5.91 -12.55
C HIS A 152 -5.62 5.05 -11.32
N PRO A 153 -6.63 4.55 -10.60
CA PRO A 153 -6.43 3.61 -9.51
C PRO A 153 -5.88 2.28 -10.03
N TRP A 154 -5.21 1.53 -9.15
CA TRP A 154 -4.89 0.14 -9.41
C TRP A 154 -6.14 -0.70 -9.11
N VAL A 155 -6.64 -1.42 -10.12
CA VAL A 155 -7.85 -2.23 -10.00
C VAL A 155 -7.49 -3.67 -9.67
N ILE A 156 -8.17 -4.22 -8.66
CA ILE A 156 -8.08 -5.65 -8.30
C ILE A 156 -9.43 -6.28 -8.64
N MET A 157 -9.44 -7.16 -9.64
CA MET A 157 -10.59 -8.00 -9.91
C MET A 157 -10.52 -9.25 -9.03
N LYS A 158 -11.59 -9.51 -8.27
CA LYS A 158 -11.72 -10.72 -7.45
C LYS A 158 -12.96 -11.49 -7.89
N VAL A 159 -12.76 -12.76 -8.23
CA VAL A 159 -13.83 -13.72 -8.56
C VAL A 159 -13.72 -14.92 -7.62
N ALA A 160 -14.84 -15.53 -7.26
CA ALA A 160 -14.89 -16.87 -6.68
C ALA A 160 -15.77 -17.72 -7.58
N GLY A 161 -15.28 -18.89 -7.97
CA GLY A 161 -16.05 -19.82 -8.78
C GLY A 161 -15.67 -21.26 -8.45
N SER A 162 -16.50 -22.18 -8.93
CA SER A 162 -16.24 -23.62 -8.95
C SER A 162 -15.11 -23.95 -9.92
N LEU A 163 -14.65 -25.20 -9.90
CA LEU A 163 -13.57 -25.68 -10.77
C LEU A 163 -13.91 -25.56 -12.26
N ASP A 164 -15.19 -25.72 -12.61
CA ASP A 164 -15.73 -25.53 -13.96
C ASP A 164 -16.12 -24.07 -14.28
N GLY A 165 -15.67 -23.11 -13.46
CA GLY A 165 -15.75 -21.68 -13.74
C GLY A 165 -17.11 -21.03 -13.45
N LYS A 166 -17.98 -21.66 -12.66
CA LYS A 166 -19.31 -21.12 -12.32
C LYS A 166 -19.27 -20.31 -11.04
N ILE A 167 -20.00 -19.20 -11.01
CA ILE A 167 -20.11 -18.31 -9.84
C ILE A 167 -21.42 -18.49 -9.05
N SER A 168 -22.35 -19.26 -9.61
CA SER A 168 -23.62 -19.68 -9.00
C SER A 168 -24.15 -20.90 -9.76
N VAL A 169 -25.07 -21.65 -9.16
CA VAL A 169 -25.91 -22.60 -9.91
C VAL A 169 -27.00 -21.86 -10.70
N SER A 170 -27.70 -22.56 -11.59
CA SER A 170 -28.77 -22.00 -12.43
C SER A 170 -29.94 -21.42 -11.63
N THR A 171 -30.20 -21.95 -10.43
CA THR A 171 -31.20 -21.43 -9.49
C THR A 171 -30.77 -20.14 -8.78
N GLY A 172 -29.53 -19.69 -8.99
CA GLY A 172 -28.98 -18.47 -8.37
C GLY A 172 -28.34 -18.68 -7.00
N ASP A 173 -28.39 -19.88 -6.43
CA ASP A 173 -27.64 -20.17 -5.21
C ASP A 173 -26.13 -20.10 -5.49
N SER A 174 -25.43 -19.38 -4.63
CA SER A 174 -24.00 -19.08 -4.72
C SER A 174 -23.32 -19.10 -3.36
N LYS A 175 -24.05 -19.49 -2.30
CA LYS A 175 -23.53 -19.43 -0.94
C LYS A 175 -22.48 -20.51 -0.74
N TRP A 176 -21.28 -20.03 -0.46
CA TRP A 176 -20.15 -20.83 0.02
C TRP A 176 -19.52 -21.80 -0.99
N ILE A 177 -19.48 -21.43 -2.28
CA ILE A 177 -18.60 -22.08 -3.27
C ILE A 177 -17.14 -22.14 -2.76
N THR A 178 -16.66 -21.06 -2.13
CA THR A 178 -15.32 -21.02 -1.53
C THR A 178 -15.37 -20.99 0.00
N GLY A 179 -14.44 -21.70 0.65
CA GLY A 179 -14.32 -21.80 2.11
C GLY A 179 -13.87 -20.53 2.84
N LEU A 180 -13.77 -20.63 4.17
CA LEU A 180 -13.48 -19.50 5.07
C LEU A 180 -12.16 -18.79 4.76
N GLU A 181 -11.10 -19.52 4.43
CA GLU A 181 -9.78 -18.93 4.16
C GLU A 181 -9.78 -18.04 2.90
N ALA A 182 -10.47 -18.45 1.84
CA ALA A 182 -10.67 -17.63 0.64
C ALA A 182 -11.47 -16.34 0.95
N ARG A 183 -12.43 -16.44 1.89
CA ARG A 183 -13.19 -15.28 2.36
C ARG A 183 -12.32 -14.35 3.19
N LYS A 184 -11.50 -14.86 4.12
CA LYS A 184 -10.50 -14.06 4.85
C LYS A 184 -9.55 -13.36 3.89
N TYR A 185 -9.11 -14.01 2.82
CA TYR A 185 -8.31 -13.37 1.76
C TYR A 185 -9.05 -12.22 1.07
N SER A 186 -10.34 -12.40 0.74
CA SER A 186 -11.16 -11.31 0.20
C SER A 186 -11.25 -10.12 1.17
N HIS A 187 -11.27 -10.38 2.48
CA HIS A 187 -11.22 -9.33 3.49
C HIS A 187 -9.83 -8.66 3.59
N LYS A 188 -8.73 -9.38 3.36
CA LYS A 188 -7.38 -8.78 3.21
C LYS A 188 -7.34 -7.80 2.04
N LEU A 189 -7.92 -8.18 0.89
CA LEU A 189 -8.04 -7.27 -0.25
C LEU A 189 -8.85 -6.02 0.09
N ARG A 190 -10.00 -6.17 0.77
CA ARG A 190 -10.80 -5.02 1.24
C ARG A 190 -10.02 -4.10 2.17
N ALA A 191 -9.21 -4.65 3.06
CA ALA A 191 -8.43 -3.87 4.03
C ALA A 191 -7.33 -3.01 3.39
N ILE A 192 -6.81 -3.41 2.23
CA ILE A 192 -5.75 -2.68 1.52
C ILE A 192 -6.29 -1.77 0.40
N SER A 193 -7.57 -1.90 0.04
CA SER A 193 -8.21 -1.11 -1.01
C SER A 193 -8.89 0.14 -0.44
N ASP A 194 -8.77 1.26 -1.15
CA ASP A 194 -9.49 2.49 -0.80
C ASP A 194 -11.00 2.38 -1.09
N ALA A 195 -11.36 1.61 -2.10
CA ALA A 195 -12.74 1.36 -2.51
C ALA A 195 -12.99 -0.10 -2.92
N ILE A 196 -14.25 -0.53 -2.81
CA ILE A 196 -14.79 -1.78 -3.34
C ILE A 196 -15.97 -1.45 -4.26
N LEU A 197 -16.01 -2.08 -5.43
CA LEU A 197 -17.01 -1.82 -6.45
C LEU A 197 -17.82 -3.08 -6.73
N VAL A 198 -19.14 -2.94 -6.85
CA VAL A 198 -20.07 -3.98 -7.33
C VAL A 198 -21.16 -3.36 -8.21
N GLY A 199 -21.79 -4.18 -9.05
CA GLY A 199 -23.03 -3.80 -9.73
C GLY A 199 -24.26 -4.00 -8.84
N LYS A 200 -25.37 -3.33 -9.17
CA LYS A 200 -26.63 -3.40 -8.41
C LYS A 200 -27.14 -4.83 -8.20
N ASN A 201 -26.95 -5.72 -9.19
CA ASN A 201 -27.41 -7.10 -9.10
C ASN A 201 -26.75 -7.89 -7.96
N THR A 202 -25.50 -7.58 -7.59
CA THR A 202 -24.85 -8.15 -6.41
C THR A 202 -25.53 -7.66 -5.13
N VAL A 203 -25.94 -6.39 -5.08
CA VAL A 203 -26.66 -5.83 -3.93
C VAL A 203 -28.03 -6.50 -3.77
N ILE A 204 -28.76 -6.65 -4.87
CA ILE A 204 -30.10 -7.26 -4.90
C ILE A 204 -30.03 -8.73 -4.47
N LYS A 205 -29.11 -9.51 -5.05
CA LYS A 205 -29.03 -10.96 -4.80
C LYS A 205 -28.42 -11.32 -3.45
N ASP A 206 -27.38 -10.61 -3.02
CA ASP A 206 -26.59 -11.02 -1.85
C ASP A 206 -26.84 -10.16 -0.61
N ASN A 207 -27.49 -8.99 -0.76
CA ASN A 207 -27.65 -7.98 0.27
C ASN A 207 -26.37 -7.78 1.14
N PRO A 208 -25.21 -7.50 0.52
CA PRO A 208 -23.93 -7.55 1.20
C PRO A 208 -23.64 -6.25 1.96
N GLU A 209 -22.86 -6.32 3.04
CA GLU A 209 -22.33 -5.12 3.69
C GLU A 209 -21.07 -4.56 3.00
N LEU A 210 -20.33 -5.41 2.28
CA LEU A 210 -19.01 -5.10 1.68
C LEU A 210 -17.97 -4.50 2.65
N THR A 211 -18.06 -4.86 3.94
CA THR A 211 -17.15 -4.45 5.02
C THR A 211 -15.92 -5.35 5.14
N CYS A 212 -14.88 -4.87 5.83
CA CYS A 212 -13.77 -5.67 6.34
C CYS A 212 -14.04 -6.11 7.79
N ARG A 213 -14.73 -7.25 7.97
CA ARG A 213 -15.12 -7.77 9.31
C ARG A 213 -14.45 -9.08 9.75
N LEU A 214 -13.89 -9.88 8.83
CA LEU A 214 -13.25 -11.16 9.17
C LEU A 214 -11.78 -11.03 9.60
N ILE A 215 -11.21 -9.84 9.45
CA ILE A 215 -9.85 -9.48 9.91
C ILE A 215 -9.85 -8.02 10.36
N LYS A 216 -8.80 -7.61 11.06
CA LYS A 216 -8.56 -6.19 11.36
C LYS A 216 -8.19 -5.42 10.09
N GLY A 217 -8.91 -4.33 9.81
CA GLY A 217 -8.66 -3.47 8.65
C GLY A 217 -9.66 -2.32 8.56
N LYS A 218 -9.35 -1.33 7.73
CA LYS A 218 -10.29 -0.25 7.39
C LYS A 218 -11.36 -0.79 6.45
N ASN A 219 -12.58 -0.26 6.54
CA ASN A 219 -13.60 -0.52 5.53
C ASN A 219 -13.37 0.35 4.29
N PRO A 220 -13.36 -0.24 3.09
CA PRO A 220 -13.28 0.53 1.87
C PRO A 220 -14.55 1.38 1.66
N VAL A 221 -14.42 2.45 0.88
CA VAL A 221 -15.58 3.13 0.29
C VAL A 221 -16.31 2.14 -0.59
N ARG A 222 -17.64 2.07 -0.49
CA ARG A 222 -18.45 1.15 -1.29
C ARG A 222 -18.98 1.90 -2.49
N ILE A 223 -18.65 1.45 -3.69
CA ILE A 223 -19.12 2.02 -4.95
C ILE A 223 -20.10 1.02 -5.55
N ILE A 224 -21.30 1.49 -5.86
CA ILE A 224 -22.35 0.68 -6.46
C ILE A 224 -22.67 1.26 -7.84
N LEU A 225 -22.61 0.42 -8.87
CA LEU A 225 -23.08 0.78 -10.20
C LEU A 225 -24.56 0.43 -10.31
N ASP A 226 -25.42 1.45 -10.33
CA ASP A 226 -26.86 1.32 -10.48
C ASP A 226 -27.39 2.37 -11.47
N THR A 227 -27.45 1.99 -12.74
CA THR A 227 -27.83 2.86 -13.86
C THR A 227 -29.11 3.64 -13.62
N ASN A 228 -30.10 3.04 -12.93
CA ASN A 228 -31.43 3.64 -12.78
C ASN A 228 -31.73 4.12 -11.35
N LEU A 229 -30.72 4.15 -10.47
CA LEU A 229 -30.88 4.50 -9.05
C LEU A 229 -32.08 3.78 -8.37
N SER A 230 -32.23 2.50 -8.68
CA SER A 230 -33.40 1.66 -8.34
C SER A 230 -33.26 0.87 -7.04
N LEU A 231 -32.10 0.92 -6.38
CA LEU A 231 -31.84 0.13 -5.18
C LEU A 231 -32.65 0.62 -3.98
N ASN A 232 -33.28 -0.32 -3.28
CA ASN A 232 -33.97 -0.05 -2.03
C ASN A 232 -32.99 0.46 -0.94
N PRO A 233 -33.25 1.61 -0.30
CA PRO A 233 -32.43 2.12 0.82
C PRO A 233 -32.28 1.17 2.02
N ASP A 234 -33.14 0.16 2.13
CA ASP A 234 -33.12 -0.81 3.23
C ASP A 234 -32.03 -1.87 3.16
N TYR A 235 -31.29 -1.97 2.04
CA TYR A 235 -30.18 -2.91 1.92
C TYR A 235 -29.09 -2.65 2.96
N LYS A 236 -28.47 -3.74 3.45
CA LYS A 236 -27.42 -3.70 4.50
C LYS A 236 -26.26 -2.78 4.16
N ILE A 237 -25.95 -2.64 2.87
CA ILE A 237 -24.88 -1.78 2.35
C ILE A 237 -25.07 -0.29 2.70
N PHE A 238 -26.31 0.15 2.89
CA PHE A 238 -26.70 1.52 3.28
C PHE A 238 -26.84 1.69 4.79
N LYS A 239 -27.03 0.58 5.53
CA LYS A 239 -27.17 0.56 7.00
C LYS A 239 -25.83 0.40 7.75
N VAL A 240 -24.71 0.29 7.03
CA VAL A 240 -23.37 0.27 7.65
C VAL A 240 -23.11 1.61 8.35
N SER A 241 -22.58 1.59 9.59
CA SER A 241 -22.44 2.77 10.45
C SER A 241 -21.98 4.05 9.76
N LYS A 242 -22.56 5.20 10.18
CA LYS A 242 -22.51 6.54 9.56
C LYS A 242 -21.12 7.04 9.12
N ASN A 243 -20.03 6.54 9.69
CA ASN A 243 -18.66 6.98 9.36
C ASN A 243 -18.04 6.30 8.12
N LYS A 244 -18.86 5.65 7.27
CA LYS A 244 -18.36 4.85 6.15
C LYS A 244 -19.12 5.20 4.88
N LYS A 245 -18.45 5.89 3.96
CA LYS A 245 -19.02 6.39 2.69
C LYS A 245 -19.47 5.25 1.76
N THR A 246 -20.70 5.34 1.27
CA THR A 246 -21.23 4.58 0.11
C THR A 246 -21.48 5.58 -1.02
N ILE A 247 -21.08 5.25 -2.23
CA ILE A 247 -21.26 6.06 -3.44
C ILE A 247 -22.08 5.22 -4.42
N ILE A 248 -23.14 5.79 -4.98
CA ILE A 248 -23.89 5.19 -6.08
C ILE A 248 -23.53 5.97 -7.34
N ALA A 249 -23.11 5.27 -8.38
CA ALA A 249 -22.99 5.84 -9.72
C ALA A 249 -24.22 5.41 -10.53
N CYS A 250 -24.98 6.38 -11.01
CA CYS A 250 -26.17 6.21 -11.84
C CYS A 250 -25.97 6.84 -13.23
N GLY A 251 -26.92 6.60 -14.13
CA GLY A 251 -26.94 7.25 -15.44
C GLY A 251 -27.21 8.76 -15.31
N ASP A 252 -26.74 9.50 -16.31
CA ASP A 252 -26.96 10.94 -16.45
C ASP A 252 -28.43 11.32 -16.69
N HIS A 253 -29.25 10.36 -17.10
CA HIS A 253 -30.71 10.53 -17.26
C HIS A 253 -31.49 10.59 -15.94
N ILE A 254 -30.84 10.32 -14.80
CA ILE A 254 -31.47 10.40 -13.48
C ILE A 254 -31.41 11.86 -12.99
N SER A 255 -32.59 12.41 -12.63
CA SER A 255 -32.71 13.75 -12.04
C SER A 255 -31.91 13.85 -10.74
N GLN A 256 -31.42 15.06 -10.43
CA GLN A 256 -30.78 15.34 -9.13
C GLN A 256 -31.78 15.41 -7.98
N GLU A 257 -33.06 15.60 -8.30
CA GLU A 257 -34.23 15.48 -7.41
C GLU A 257 -34.61 14.00 -7.23
#